data_AF-A0A957UV05-F1
#
_entry.id   AF-A0A957UV05-F1
#
_cell.length_a   1.000
_cell.length_b   1.000
_cell.length_c   1.000
_cell.angle_alpha   90.00
_cell.angle_beta   90.00
_cell.angle_gamma   90.00
#
_symmetry.space_group_name_H-M   'P 1'
#
loop_
_entity.id
_entity.type
_entity.pdbx_description
1 polymer ?
#
loop_
_entity_poly.entity_id
_entity_poly.type
_entity_poly.pdbx_seq_one_letter_code
_entity_poly.pdbx_strand_id
1 'polypeptide(L)'
;MELYIGEEKLISGEGDQAAGLVLAKGDHAIRLRAVGGPGPLSLSWRPPDRDIELVPSNALYVPPVTNNGLLGSFYANDSWTPPISFAQIDARFDMYFHVPALPRPYTVEWTGKIAIPQTGNYYFGLESIDESTLNIDGQEVVSAQVRNQLSEKPIALAQGLHDIRIRY
;
A
#
# COMPACT_ATOMS: atom_id res chain seq x y z
N MET A 1 -13.39 23.27 -9.11
CA MET A 1 -13.43 21.86 -8.66
C MET A 1 -12.05 21.44 -8.20
N GLU A 2 -11.98 20.58 -7.20
CA GLU A 2 -10.75 19.94 -6.70
C GLU A 2 -10.96 18.43 -6.59
N LEU A 3 -10.01 17.63 -7.09
CA LEU A 3 -9.97 16.17 -6.93
C LEU A 3 -8.71 15.77 -6.17
N TYR A 4 -8.89 14.95 -5.14
CA TYR A 4 -7.81 14.34 -4.36
C TYR A 4 -7.90 12.83 -4.43
N ILE A 5 -6.74 12.18 -4.55
CA ILE A 5 -6.57 10.73 -4.35
C ILE A 5 -5.49 10.54 -3.27
N GLY A 6 -5.82 9.83 -2.20
CA GLY A 6 -5.03 9.87 -0.97
C GLY A 6 -4.95 11.30 -0.42
N GLU A 7 -3.72 11.77 -0.19
CA GLU A 7 -3.43 13.16 0.21
C GLU A 7 -3.06 14.06 -0.98
N GLU A 8 -2.89 13.49 -2.17
CA GLU A 8 -2.43 14.20 -3.36
C GLU A 8 -3.58 14.94 -4.05
N LYS A 9 -3.39 16.22 -4.35
CA LYS A 9 -4.32 17.03 -5.14
C LYS A 9 -3.99 16.89 -6.62
N LEU A 10 -4.85 16.20 -7.38
CA LEU A 10 -4.64 15.93 -8.80
C LEU A 10 -5.22 17.01 -9.71
N ILE A 11 -6.38 17.57 -9.37
CA ILE A 11 -7.08 18.56 -10.19
C ILE A 11 -7.42 19.78 -9.33
N SER A 12 -7.28 20.97 -9.91
CA SER A 12 -7.74 22.24 -9.34
C SER A 12 -8.06 23.21 -10.48
N GLY A 13 -9.35 23.51 -10.71
CA GLY A 13 -9.76 24.38 -11.81
C GLY A 13 -11.25 24.29 -12.17
N GLU A 14 -11.62 24.92 -13.29
CA GLU A 14 -12.97 24.92 -13.86
C GLU A 14 -12.97 24.23 -15.24
N GLY A 15 -14.15 23.81 -15.69
CA GLY A 15 -14.32 23.08 -16.96
C GLY A 15 -13.76 21.67 -16.94
N ASP A 16 -13.46 21.13 -18.13
CA ASP A 16 -12.94 19.78 -18.30
C ASP A 16 -11.48 19.71 -17.83
N GLN A 17 -11.22 18.83 -16.88
CA GLN A 17 -9.90 18.67 -16.26
C GLN A 17 -9.52 17.18 -16.25
N ALA A 18 -8.23 16.90 -16.47
CA ALA A 18 -7.70 15.54 -16.46
C ALA A 18 -6.30 15.51 -15.86
N ALA A 19 -6.00 14.44 -15.11
CA ALA A 19 -4.69 14.16 -14.55
C ALA A 19 -4.45 12.64 -14.59
N GLY A 20 -3.18 12.23 -14.71
CA GLY A 20 -2.77 10.83 -14.64
C GLY A 20 -2.08 10.54 -13.32
N LEU A 21 -2.38 9.37 -12.73
CA LEU A 21 -1.73 8.89 -11.51
C LEU A 21 -1.53 7.37 -11.62
N VAL A 22 -0.36 6.88 -11.19
CA VAL A 22 -0.12 5.44 -11.02
C VAL A 22 -0.63 5.03 -9.65
N LEU A 23 -1.53 4.06 -9.61
CA LEU A 23 -2.11 3.54 -8.37
C LEU A 23 -1.66 2.11 -8.13
N ALA A 24 -1.27 1.83 -6.89
CA ALA A 24 -1.19 0.45 -6.42
C ALA A 24 -2.59 -0.20 -6.49
N LYS A 25 -2.66 -1.50 -6.78
CA LYS A 25 -3.93 -2.22 -6.71
C LYS A 25 -4.45 -2.20 -5.27
N GLY A 26 -5.70 -1.81 -5.08
CA GLY A 26 -6.34 -1.76 -3.76
C GLY A 26 -7.26 -0.55 -3.62
N ASP A 27 -7.72 -0.32 -2.39
CA ASP A 27 -8.58 0.81 -2.06
C ASP A 27 -7.75 2.10 -1.95
N HIS A 28 -8.33 3.21 -2.40
CA HIS A 28 -7.72 4.53 -2.29
C HIS A 28 -8.76 5.53 -1.82
N ALA A 29 -8.37 6.42 -0.89
CA ALA A 29 -9.22 7.51 -0.48
C ALA A 29 -9.42 8.46 -1.67
N ILE A 30 -10.67 8.82 -1.97
CA ILE A 30 -11.00 9.81 -2.99
C ILE A 30 -11.81 10.94 -2.36
N ARG A 31 -11.49 12.18 -2.72
CA ARG A 31 -12.26 13.35 -2.30
C ARG A 31 -12.45 14.30 -3.48
N LEU A 32 -13.71 14.55 -3.81
CA LEU A 32 -14.13 15.51 -4.82
C LEU A 32 -14.79 16.71 -4.14
N ARG A 33 -14.33 17.93 -4.43
CA ARG A 33 -14.94 19.19 -3.98
C ARG A 33 -15.32 20.03 -5.19
N ALA A 34 -16.56 20.50 -5.23
CA ALA A 34 -17.04 21.40 -6.28
C ALA A 34 -17.96 22.47 -5.68
N VAL A 35 -17.97 23.65 -6.31
CA VAL A 35 -18.95 24.69 -6.03
C VAL A 35 -20.12 24.46 -6.97
N GLY A 36 -21.35 24.47 -6.44
CA GLY A 36 -22.56 24.21 -7.22
C GLY A 36 -22.81 25.30 -8.27
N GLY A 37 -23.23 24.88 -9.46
CA GLY A 37 -23.61 25.71 -10.60
C GLY A 37 -24.50 24.92 -11.57
N PRO A 38 -24.99 25.55 -12.65
CA PRO A 38 -25.78 24.85 -13.66
C PRO A 38 -24.93 23.83 -14.44
N GLY A 39 -25.48 22.64 -14.67
CA GLY A 39 -24.85 21.57 -15.46
C GLY A 39 -24.53 20.31 -14.67
N PRO A 40 -24.16 19.21 -15.37
CA PRO A 40 -23.79 17.96 -14.72
C PRO A 40 -22.36 18.00 -14.16
N LEU A 41 -22.12 17.20 -13.13
CA LEU A 41 -20.79 16.85 -12.63
C LEU A 41 -20.59 15.35 -12.81
N SER A 42 -19.60 14.95 -13.61
CA SER A 42 -19.27 13.54 -13.87
C SER A 42 -17.81 13.25 -13.54
N LEU A 43 -17.54 12.09 -12.95
CA LEU A 43 -16.20 11.56 -12.74
C LEU A 43 -15.99 10.36 -13.67
N SER A 44 -15.03 10.49 -14.57
CA SER A 44 -14.60 9.44 -15.49
C SER A 44 -13.15 9.06 -15.22
N TRP A 45 -12.78 7.82 -15.55
CA TRP A 45 -11.41 7.34 -15.48
C TRP A 45 -11.01 6.62 -16.77
N ARG A 46 -9.70 6.44 -16.98
CA ARG A 46 -9.16 5.58 -18.03
C ARG A 46 -8.20 4.57 -17.39
N PRO A 47 -8.66 3.33 -17.11
CA PRO A 47 -7.80 2.27 -16.62
C PRO A 47 -6.64 1.97 -17.59
N PRO A 48 -5.56 1.30 -17.14
CA PRO A 48 -4.42 0.99 -18.02
C PRO A 48 -4.75 0.15 -19.26
N ASP A 49 -5.81 -0.65 -19.19
CA ASP A 49 -6.21 -1.66 -20.16
C ASP A 49 -7.54 -1.34 -20.87
N ARG A 50 -8.15 -0.19 -20.61
CA ARG A 50 -9.49 0.18 -21.11
C ARG A 50 -9.57 1.64 -21.54
N ASP A 51 -10.55 1.94 -22.39
CA ASP A 51 -10.87 3.31 -22.78
C ASP A 51 -11.51 4.11 -21.63
N ILE A 52 -11.70 5.41 -21.85
CA ILE A 52 -12.36 6.28 -20.87
C ILE A 52 -13.80 5.81 -20.60
N GLU A 53 -14.14 5.67 -19.33
CA GLU A 53 -15.48 5.30 -18.87
C GLU A 53 -15.87 6.08 -17.61
N LEU A 54 -17.17 6.15 -17.30
CA LEU A 54 -17.63 6.64 -16.00
C LEU A 54 -17.12 5.70 -14.91
N VAL A 55 -16.68 6.26 -13.79
CA VAL A 55 -16.27 5.44 -12.64
C VAL A 55 -17.48 4.63 -12.18
N PRO A 56 -17.43 3.28 -12.25
CA PRO A 56 -18.58 2.46 -11.95
C PRO A 56 -18.86 2.45 -10.44
N SER A 57 -20.12 2.25 -10.05
CA SER A 57 -20.53 2.29 -8.63
C SER A 57 -19.86 1.21 -7.78
N ASN A 58 -19.49 0.07 -8.37
CA ASN A 58 -18.76 -0.99 -7.68
C ASN A 58 -17.28 -0.66 -7.41
N ALA A 59 -16.76 0.46 -7.94
CA ALA A 59 -15.46 1.03 -7.63
C ALA A 59 -15.55 2.20 -6.63
N LEU A 60 -16.76 2.54 -6.15
CA LEU A 60 -16.98 3.63 -5.20
C LEU A 60 -17.55 3.07 -3.89
N TYR A 61 -16.85 3.35 -2.81
CA TYR A 61 -17.24 2.89 -1.47
C TYR A 61 -17.56 4.08 -0.57
N VAL A 62 -18.57 3.92 0.29
CA VAL A 62 -18.91 4.90 1.33
C VAL A 62 -18.09 4.58 2.59
N PRO A 63 -17.49 5.57 3.27
CA PRO A 63 -16.78 5.33 4.52
C PRO A 63 -17.65 4.65 5.61
N PRO A 64 -17.05 3.84 6.50
CA PRO A 64 -15.62 3.59 6.60
C PRO A 64 -15.15 2.48 5.65
N VAL A 65 -14.29 2.85 4.70
CA VAL A 65 -13.30 1.92 4.12
C VAL A 65 -11.97 2.34 4.71
N THR A 66 -11.48 1.55 5.65
CA THR A 66 -10.16 1.81 6.25
C THR A 66 -9.12 1.34 5.25
N ASN A 67 -8.34 2.27 4.70
CA ASN A 67 -7.21 1.95 3.83
C ASN A 67 -6.01 1.46 4.67
N ASN A 68 -6.25 0.40 5.44
CA ASN A 68 -5.26 -0.25 6.29
C ASN A 68 -4.47 -1.25 5.44
N GLY A 69 -3.18 -1.34 5.67
CA GLY A 69 -2.31 -2.28 5.00
C GLY A 69 -0.94 -1.69 4.71
N LEU A 70 -0.08 -2.51 4.13
CA LEU A 70 1.23 -2.08 3.67
C LEU A 70 1.26 -2.08 2.15
N LEU A 71 1.98 -1.10 1.58
CA LEU A 71 2.25 -1.04 0.15
C LEU A 71 3.31 -2.09 -0.19
N GLY A 72 2.89 -3.19 -0.81
CA GLY A 72 3.77 -4.23 -1.35
C GLY A 72 4.24 -3.89 -2.76
N SER A 73 5.54 -3.71 -2.93
CA SER A 73 6.21 -3.53 -4.23
C SER A 73 6.88 -4.84 -4.64
N PHE A 74 6.49 -5.40 -5.78
CA PHE A 74 6.98 -6.69 -6.26
C PHE A 74 8.01 -6.52 -7.36
N TYR A 75 9.14 -7.20 -7.24
CA TYR A 75 10.27 -7.12 -8.16
C TYR A 75 10.57 -8.50 -8.75
N ALA A 76 10.65 -8.61 -10.07
CA ALA A 76 11.02 -9.85 -10.77
C ALA A 76 12.55 -10.09 -10.77
N ASN A 77 13.18 -9.96 -9.59
CA ASN A 77 14.58 -10.21 -9.32
C ASN A 77 14.80 -10.49 -7.82
N ASP A 78 16.02 -10.88 -7.45
CA ASP A 78 16.46 -11.23 -6.09
C ASP A 78 17.05 -10.05 -5.30
N SER A 79 16.95 -8.83 -5.83
CA SER A 79 17.74 -7.68 -5.36
C SER A 79 16.89 -6.43 -5.11
N TRP A 80 15.56 -6.56 -4.98
CA TRP A 80 14.61 -5.45 -4.81
C TRP A 80 14.85 -4.27 -5.78
N THR A 81 15.37 -4.57 -6.97
CA THR A 81 15.86 -3.56 -7.89
C THR A 81 14.77 -3.22 -8.92
N PRO A 82 14.51 -1.94 -9.21
CA PRO A 82 13.54 -1.55 -10.22
C PRO A 82 13.81 -2.18 -11.60
N PRO A 83 12.77 -2.38 -12.45
CA PRO A 83 11.42 -1.86 -12.29
C PRO A 83 10.53 -2.69 -11.35
N ILE A 84 9.62 -2.01 -10.65
CA ILE A 84 8.50 -2.65 -9.96
C ILE A 84 7.64 -3.33 -11.02
N SER A 85 7.39 -4.63 -10.86
CA SER A 85 6.53 -5.40 -11.76
C SER A 85 5.06 -5.08 -11.54
N PHE A 86 4.63 -4.99 -10.28
CA PHE A 86 3.37 -4.38 -9.86
C PHE A 86 3.43 -4.00 -8.38
N ALA A 87 2.47 -3.18 -7.93
CA ALA A 87 2.30 -2.82 -6.53
C ALA A 87 0.86 -3.03 -6.08
N GLN A 88 0.66 -3.40 -4.81
CA GLN A 88 -0.66 -3.55 -4.21
C GLN A 88 -0.67 -3.18 -2.72
N ILE A 89 -1.85 -2.90 -2.17
CA ILE A 89 -2.06 -2.72 -0.73
C ILE A 89 -2.45 -4.08 -0.12
N ASP A 90 -1.59 -4.61 0.76
CA ASP A 90 -1.84 -5.84 1.50
C ASP A 90 -2.36 -5.49 2.90
N ALA A 91 -3.68 -5.67 3.09
CA ALA A 91 -4.38 -5.33 4.35
C ALA A 91 -4.13 -6.32 5.50
N ARG A 92 -3.62 -7.52 5.18
CA ARG A 92 -3.28 -8.57 6.13
C ARG A 92 -1.87 -9.08 5.87
N PHE A 93 -1.14 -9.40 6.92
CA PHE A 93 0.26 -9.79 6.86
C PHE A 93 0.49 -11.24 7.31
N ASP A 94 -0.43 -12.11 6.90
CA ASP A 94 -0.40 -13.58 7.00
C ASP A 94 -0.35 -14.17 5.58
N MET A 95 0.71 -13.87 4.85
CA MET A 95 0.79 -14.18 3.43
C MET A 95 1.02 -15.68 3.19
N TYR A 96 0.15 -16.30 2.40
CA TYR A 96 0.29 -17.70 1.98
C TYR A 96 0.79 -17.80 0.54
N PHE A 97 2.10 -17.95 0.35
CA PHE A 97 2.76 -17.96 -0.97
C PHE A 97 2.72 -19.30 -1.72
N HIS A 98 1.61 -20.04 -1.66
CA HIS A 98 1.49 -21.30 -2.42
C HIS A 98 1.30 -21.05 -3.92
N VAL A 99 0.62 -19.96 -4.27
CA VAL A 99 0.64 -19.42 -5.62
C VAL A 99 1.60 -18.23 -5.62
N PRO A 100 2.79 -18.35 -6.23
CA PRO A 100 3.74 -17.26 -6.24
C PRO A 100 3.19 -16.10 -7.07
N ALA A 101 3.32 -14.88 -6.55
CA ALA A 101 2.82 -13.68 -7.21
C ALA A 101 3.56 -13.36 -8.51
N LEU A 102 4.82 -13.78 -8.61
CA LEU A 102 5.69 -13.70 -9.78
C LEU A 102 6.47 -15.01 -9.95
N PRO A 103 6.99 -15.31 -11.15
CA PRO A 103 7.98 -16.36 -11.32
C PRO A 103 9.19 -16.14 -10.40
N ARG A 104 9.72 -17.21 -9.80
CA ARG A 104 10.94 -17.14 -9.00
C ARG A 104 12.19 -16.98 -9.91
N PRO A 105 13.23 -16.27 -9.49
CA PRO A 105 13.31 -15.51 -8.24
C PRO A 105 12.50 -14.20 -8.32
N TYR A 106 11.89 -13.82 -7.20
CA TYR A 106 11.27 -12.52 -7.02
C TYR A 106 11.47 -12.08 -5.58
N THR A 107 11.41 -10.77 -5.36
CA THR A 107 11.49 -10.14 -4.04
C THR A 107 10.32 -9.20 -3.85
N VAL A 108 9.96 -8.96 -2.60
CA VAL A 108 8.87 -8.05 -2.23
C VAL A 108 9.34 -7.13 -1.11
N GLU A 109 8.98 -5.86 -1.23
CA GLU A 109 9.15 -4.88 -0.16
C GLU A 109 7.79 -4.32 0.23
N TRP A 110 7.40 -4.49 1.49
CA TRP A 110 6.22 -3.85 2.07
C TRP A 110 6.64 -2.64 2.89
N THR A 111 6.01 -1.50 2.65
CA THR A 111 6.25 -0.26 3.38
C THR A 111 4.95 0.36 3.88
N GLY A 112 5.03 1.10 4.98
CA GLY A 112 3.90 1.84 5.52
C GLY A 112 4.18 2.38 6.91
N LYS A 113 3.12 2.56 7.69
CA LYS A 113 3.18 2.97 9.09
C LYS A 113 2.54 1.93 9.99
N ILE A 114 3.08 1.76 11.18
CA ILE A 114 2.44 1.02 12.27
C ILE A 114 2.08 1.98 13.40
N ALA A 115 0.84 1.90 13.88
CA ALA A 115 0.39 2.69 15.03
C ALA A 115 0.69 1.94 16.32
N ILE A 116 1.51 2.54 17.17
CA ILE A 116 1.85 2.05 18.50
C ILE A 116 0.93 2.73 19.52
N PRO A 117 -0.01 1.99 20.15
CA PRO A 117 -1.03 2.60 20.99
C PRO A 117 -0.50 3.09 22.34
N GLN A 118 0.61 2.53 22.82
CA GLN A 118 1.19 2.86 24.11
C GLN A 118 2.72 2.75 24.04
N THR A 119 3.44 3.68 24.68
CA THR A 119 4.89 3.57 24.84
C THR A 119 5.26 2.31 25.63
N GLY A 120 6.17 1.50 25.12
CA GLY A 120 6.62 0.27 25.80
C GLY A 120 7.48 -0.64 24.94
N ASN A 121 7.80 -1.82 25.49
CA ASN A 121 8.49 -2.87 24.76
C ASN A 121 7.48 -3.74 24.00
N TYR A 122 7.67 -3.83 22.69
CA TYR A 122 6.91 -4.69 21.80
C TYR A 122 7.80 -5.82 21.30
N TYR A 123 7.22 -7.01 21.14
CA TYR A 123 7.89 -8.16 20.53
C TYR A 123 7.36 -8.34 19.12
N PHE A 124 8.27 -8.37 18.15
CA PHE A 124 7.93 -8.66 16.76
C PHE A 124 8.55 -9.97 16.36
N GLY A 125 7.75 -10.79 15.67
CA GLY A 125 8.13 -12.09 15.16
C GLY A 125 7.99 -12.18 13.64
N LEU A 126 8.94 -12.85 13.00
CA LEU A 126 8.84 -13.27 11.61
C LEU A 126 9.00 -14.78 11.51
N GLU A 127 8.11 -15.41 10.76
CA GLU A 127 8.22 -16.79 10.34
C GLU A 127 8.00 -16.81 8.82
N SER A 128 8.96 -17.38 8.08
CA SER A 128 8.94 -17.37 6.63
C SER A 128 9.53 -18.65 6.05
N ILE A 129 9.17 -18.95 4.80
CA ILE A 129 9.69 -20.12 4.08
C ILE A 129 11.07 -19.87 3.44
N ASP A 130 11.44 -18.60 3.27
CA ASP A 130 12.72 -18.10 2.77
C ASP A 130 13.14 -16.91 3.66
N GLU A 131 14.25 -16.23 3.37
CA GLU A 131 14.76 -15.14 4.20
C GLU A 131 13.79 -13.94 4.25
N SER A 132 13.63 -13.33 5.42
CA SER A 132 12.88 -12.08 5.54
C SER A 132 13.43 -11.17 6.64
N THR A 133 13.15 -9.88 6.54
CA THR A 133 13.59 -8.86 7.51
C THR A 133 12.45 -7.90 7.82
N LEU A 134 12.38 -7.47 9.08
CA LEU A 134 11.50 -6.40 9.56
C LEU A 134 12.35 -5.25 10.07
N ASN A 135 12.10 -4.05 9.55
CA ASN A 135 12.63 -2.81 10.07
C ASN A 135 11.50 -1.93 10.62
N ILE A 136 11.77 -1.26 11.73
CA ILE A 136 10.93 -0.22 12.30
C ILE A 136 11.79 1.03 12.49
N ASP A 137 11.33 2.19 12.02
CA ASP A 137 12.07 3.47 12.02
C ASP A 137 13.50 3.36 11.44
N GLY A 138 13.66 2.53 10.41
CA GLY A 138 14.95 2.28 9.76
C GLY A 138 15.90 1.33 10.52
N GLN A 139 15.56 0.91 11.73
CA GLN A 139 16.31 -0.10 12.48
C GLN A 139 15.82 -1.50 12.14
N GLU A 140 16.71 -2.45 11.81
CA GLU A 140 16.35 -3.87 11.73
C GLU A 140 15.99 -4.39 13.13
N VAL A 141 14.78 -4.91 13.27
CA VAL A 141 14.25 -5.44 14.53
C VAL A 141 14.46 -6.95 14.59
N VAL A 142 14.11 -7.65 13.51
CA VAL A 142 14.20 -9.11 13.44
C VAL A 142 14.40 -9.56 11.99
N SER A 143 15.12 -10.65 11.83
CA SER A 143 15.31 -11.35 10.57
C SER A 143 14.99 -12.83 10.75
N ALA A 144 14.23 -13.40 9.81
CA ALA A 144 13.99 -14.83 9.74
C ALA A 144 14.96 -15.44 8.73
N GLN A 145 15.87 -16.26 9.24
CA GLN A 145 16.95 -16.90 8.47
C GLN A 145 16.76 -18.42 8.36
N VAL A 146 15.93 -18.99 9.23
CA VAL A 146 15.62 -20.41 9.28
C VAL A 146 14.18 -20.63 8.84
N ARG A 147 14.02 -21.48 7.83
CA ARG A 147 12.72 -21.80 7.23
C ARG A 147 11.73 -22.35 8.26
N ASN A 148 10.51 -21.80 8.26
CA ASN A 148 9.39 -22.21 9.14
C ASN A 148 9.76 -22.21 10.64
N GLN A 149 10.60 -21.25 11.05
CA GLN A 149 10.93 -21.03 12.44
C GLN A 149 10.67 -19.56 12.78
N LEU A 150 9.80 -19.34 13.78
CA LEU A 150 9.57 -18.02 14.33
C LEU A 150 10.86 -17.45 14.93
N SER A 151 11.33 -16.35 14.36
CA SER A 151 12.37 -15.50 14.92
C SER A 151 11.70 -14.31 15.57
N GLU A 152 11.94 -14.05 16.86
CA GLU A 152 11.28 -12.98 17.62
C GLU A 152 12.31 -12.10 18.34
N LYS A 153 12.09 -10.79 18.34
CA LYS A 153 12.93 -9.81 19.06
C LYS A 153 12.09 -8.67 19.67
N PRO A 154 12.49 -8.15 20.84
CA PRO A 154 11.89 -6.95 21.41
C PRO A 154 12.46 -5.67 20.82
N ILE A 155 11.64 -4.62 20.78
CA ILE A 155 12.02 -3.22 20.52
C ILE A 155 11.20 -2.29 21.42
N ALA A 156 11.85 -1.26 21.96
CA ALA A 156 11.18 -0.19 22.69
C ALA A 156 10.62 0.83 21.69
N LEU A 157 9.31 1.09 21.75
CA LEU A 157 8.63 2.04 20.86
C LEU A 157 7.87 3.07 21.69
N ALA A 158 7.83 4.30 21.18
CA ALA A 158 6.98 5.35 21.72
C ALA A 158 5.54 5.17 21.23
N GLN A 159 4.56 5.73 21.93
CA GLN A 159 3.22 5.87 21.38
C GLN A 159 3.26 6.77 20.14
N GLY A 160 2.64 6.35 19.04
CA GLY A 160 2.60 7.13 17.81
C GLY A 160 2.67 6.28 16.55
N LEU A 161 2.89 6.95 15.41
CA LEU A 161 3.11 6.28 14.12
C LEU A 161 4.61 6.08 13.91
N HIS A 162 4.98 4.84 13.58
CA HIS A 162 6.34 4.43 13.27
C HIS A 162 6.43 3.95 11.83
N ASP A 163 7.57 4.18 11.18
CA ASP A 163 7.83 3.59 9.86
C ASP A 163 8.01 2.09 10.00
N ILE A 164 7.37 1.33 9.13
CA ILE A 164 7.55 -0.12 9.06
C ILE A 164 7.95 -0.52 7.64
N ARG A 165 8.94 -1.40 7.54
CA ARG A 165 9.36 -2.02 6.29
C ARG A 165 9.59 -3.50 6.50
N ILE A 166 9.06 -4.31 5.59
CA ILE A 166 9.31 -5.75 5.56
C ILE A 166 9.86 -6.12 4.19
N ARG A 167 10.91 -6.96 4.16
CA ARG A 167 11.43 -7.53 2.92
C ARG A 167 11.37 -9.05 2.99
N TYR A 168 11.01 -9.65 1.86
CA TYR A 168 10.99 -11.09 1.59
C TYR A 168 11.56 -11.33 0.19
#